data_AF-A0A060BXB4-F1
#
_entry.id   AF-A0A060BXB4-F1
#
_cell.length_a   1.000
_cell.length_b   1.000
_cell.length_c   1.000
_cell.angle_alpha   90.00
_cell.angle_beta   90.00
_cell.angle_gamma   90.00
#
_symmetry.space_group_name_H-M   'P 1'
#
loop_
_entity.id
_entity.type
_entity.pdbx_description
1 polymer ?
#
loop_
_entity_poly.entity_id
_entity_poly.type
_entity_poly.pdbx_seq_one_letter_code
_entity_poly.pdbx_strand_id
1 'polypeptide(L)'
;MSVLEALNHGVPVVAYKVKYGLTEQIENGENGYLVPYGAIQTAADSIVELFNQKQIGTSFLALLTKWQKSIAKKLFGGSGLMRRL
;
A
#
# COMPACT_ATOMS: atom_id res chain seq x y z
N MET A 1 10.04 -11.33 -5.06
CA MET A 1 8.73 -10.69 -4.82
C MET A 1 8.96 -9.22 -4.49
N SER A 2 9.42 -8.40 -5.44
CA SER A 2 9.91 -7.06 -5.10
C SER A 2 8.80 -6.01 -4.90
N VAL A 3 7.68 -6.13 -5.62
CA VAL A 3 6.56 -5.18 -5.52
C VAL A 3 5.77 -5.35 -4.22
N LEU A 4 5.37 -6.59 -3.91
CA LEU A 4 4.61 -6.86 -2.69
C LEU A 4 5.41 -6.55 -1.42
N GLU A 5 6.72 -6.80 -1.44
CA GLU A 5 7.62 -6.42 -0.35
C GLU A 5 7.69 -4.90 -0.17
N ALA A 6 7.87 -4.15 -1.26
CA ALA A 6 7.83 -2.69 -1.22
C ALA A 6 6.51 -2.17 -0.63
N LEU A 7 5.37 -2.67 -1.13
CA LEU A 7 4.04 -2.28 -0.65
C LEU A 7 3.84 -2.63 0.84
N ASN A 8 4.30 -3.81 1.29
CA ASN A 8 4.23 -4.20 2.71
C ASN A 8 5.10 -3.32 3.62
N HIS A 9 6.17 -2.75 3.08
CA HIS A 9 7.03 -1.79 3.78
C HIS A 9 6.56 -0.33 3.60
N GLY A 10 5.42 -0.12 2.95
CA GLY A 10 4.86 1.21 2.72
C GLY A 10 5.61 2.05 1.71
N VAL A 11 6.38 1.40 0.84
CA VAL A 11 7.06 2.05 -0.27
C VAL A 11 6.10 2.02 -1.46
N PRO A 12 5.60 3.18 -1.93
CA PRO A 12 4.70 3.21 -3.08
C PRO A 12 5.45 2.78 -4.34
N VAL A 13 4.75 2.09 -5.24
CA VAL A 13 5.34 1.50 -6.45
C VAL A 13 4.75 2.12 -7.71
N VAL A 14 5.62 2.55 -8.63
CA VAL A 14 5.23 2.87 -10.01
C VAL A 14 5.60 1.70 -10.89
N ALA A 15 4.63 1.12 -11.60
CA ALA A 15 4.85 -0.04 -12.45
C ALA A 15 4.05 0.04 -13.75
N TYR A 16 4.56 -0.63 -14.78
CA TYR A 16 3.83 -0.77 -16.04
C TYR A 16 2.64 -1.74 -15.88
N LYS A 17 1.53 -1.38 -16.53
CA LYS A 17 0.34 -2.23 -16.66
C LYS A 17 0.65 -3.41 -17.58
N VAL A 18 1.09 -4.50 -16.96
CA VAL A 18 1.30 -5.80 -17.58
C VAL A 18 0.10 -6.72 -17.31
N LYS A 19 0.01 -7.85 -18.02
CA LYS A 19 -1.20 -8.70 -18.04
C LYS A 19 -1.60 -9.28 -16.68
N TYR A 20 -0.67 -9.46 -15.72
CA TYR A 20 -0.94 -10.24 -14.51
C TYR A 20 -0.32 -9.63 -13.25
N GLY A 21 -0.95 -9.91 -12.10
CA GLY A 21 -0.43 -9.68 -10.75
C GLY A 21 -0.54 -8.23 -10.26
N LEU A 22 0.00 -7.27 -11.01
CA LEU A 22 0.15 -5.90 -10.51
C LEU A 22 -1.18 -5.14 -10.42
N THR A 23 -2.13 -5.44 -11.31
CA THR A 23 -3.48 -4.84 -11.31
C THR A 23 -4.28 -5.18 -10.05
N GLU A 24 -3.96 -6.29 -9.37
CA GLU A 24 -4.62 -6.72 -8.14
C GLU A 24 -3.90 -6.19 -6.87
N GLN A 25 -2.70 -5.62 -7.03
CA GLN A 25 -1.83 -5.20 -5.93
C GLN A 25 -1.74 -3.67 -5.81
N ILE A 26 -1.87 -2.95 -6.93
CA ILE A 26 -1.66 -1.50 -6.99
C ILE A 26 -2.99 -0.79 -7.22
N GLU A 27 -3.32 0.11 -6.30
CA GLU A 27 -4.45 1.03 -6.36
C GLU A 27 -3.92 2.43 -6.67
N ASN A 28 -4.28 2.95 -7.85
CA ASN A 28 -3.77 4.21 -8.38
C ASN A 28 -4.05 5.39 -7.44
N GLY A 29 -2.99 6.08 -7.00
CA GLY A 29 -3.08 7.24 -6.12
C GLY A 29 -3.21 6.88 -4.63
N GLU A 30 -3.31 5.60 -4.27
CA GLU A 30 -3.33 5.15 -2.87
C GLU A 30 -1.98 4.56 -2.45
N ASN A 31 -1.54 3.50 -3.12
CA ASN A 31 -0.32 2.76 -2.79
C ASN A 31 0.69 2.72 -3.94
N GLY A 32 0.39 3.37 -5.07
CA GLY A 32 1.25 3.41 -6.24
C GLY A 32 0.55 3.89 -7.50
N TYR A 33 1.19 3.66 -8.65
CA TYR A 33 0.64 3.96 -9.97
C TYR A 33 0.91 2.83 -10.98
N LEU A 34 -0.14 2.42 -11.69
CA LEU A 34 -0.11 1.53 -12.84
C LEU A 34 -0.18 2.35 -14.14
N VAL A 35 0.95 2.50 -14.79
CA VAL A 35 1.09 3.31 -16.02
C VAL A 35 1.05 2.44 -17.27
N PRO A 36 0.57 2.92 -18.43
CA PRO A 36 0.55 2.13 -19.66
C PRO A 36 1.94 1.60 -20.04
N TYR A 37 2.01 0.38 -20.56
CA TYR A 37 3.27 -0.23 -20.96
C TYR A 37 4.02 0.63 -21.98
N GLY A 38 5.29 0.95 -21.71
CA GLY A 38 6.13 1.78 -22.58
C GLY A 38 5.91 3.30 -22.45
N ALA A 39 4.94 3.74 -21.64
CA ALA A 39 4.71 5.16 -21.38
C ALA A 39 5.72 5.71 -20.34
N ILE A 40 6.97 5.86 -20.77
CA ILE A 40 8.09 6.29 -19.90
C ILE A 40 7.82 7.66 -19.28
N GLN A 41 7.28 8.61 -20.05
CA GLN A 41 6.97 9.95 -19.54
C GLN A 41 5.94 9.88 -18.42
N THR A 42 4.87 9.11 -18.62
CA THR A 42 3.84 8.89 -17.59
C THR A 42 4.44 8.25 -16.34
N ALA A 43 5.36 7.30 -16.48
CA ALA A 43 6.06 6.70 -15.34
C ALA A 43 6.87 7.75 -14.56
N ALA A 44 7.62 8.61 -15.27
CA ALA A 44 8.41 9.67 -14.67
C ALA A 44 7.53 10.71 -13.96
N ASP A 45 6.43 11.12 -14.60
CA ASP A 45 5.48 12.08 -14.03
C ASP A 45 4.85 11.53 -12.74
N SER A 46 4.46 10.23 -12.73
CA SER A 46 3.97 9.57 -11.53
C SER A 46 4.99 9.51 -10.40
N ILE A 47 6.28 9.31 -10.70
CA ILE A 47 7.34 9.35 -9.69
C ILE A 47 7.47 10.78 -9.11
N VAL A 48 7.47 11.79 -9.96
CA VAL A 48 7.50 13.20 -9.54
C VAL A 48 6.27 13.55 -8.69
N GLU A 49 5.10 13.06 -9.06
CA GLU A 49 3.86 13.23 -8.29
C GLU A 49 3.98 12.62 -6.89
N LEU A 50 4.52 11.40 -6.77
CA LEU A 50 4.77 10.76 -5.47
C LEU A 50 5.73 11.59 -4.59
N PHE A 51 6.74 12.24 -5.17
CA PHE A 51 7.63 13.10 -4.40
C PHE A 51 7.01 14.45 -4.01
N ASN A 52 6.10 14.99 -4.84
CA ASN A 52 5.45 16.28 -4.61
C ASN A 52 4.23 16.20 -3.69
N GLN A 53 3.65 15.01 -3.50
CA GLN A 53 2.65 14.80 -2.46
C GLN A 53 3.32 14.95 -1.09
N LYS A 54 3.15 16.13 -0.49
CA LYS A 54 3.67 16.63 0.80
C LYS A 54 3.43 15.71 2.02
N GLN A 55 2.82 14.54 1.84
CA GLN A 55 2.24 13.69 2.88
C GLN A 55 2.61 12.21 2.79
N ILE A 56 3.31 11.75 1.75
CA ILE A 56 3.57 10.30 1.59
C ILE A 56 4.44 9.74 2.73
N GLY A 57 5.34 10.54 3.30
CA GLY A 57 6.13 10.13 4.47
C GLY A 57 5.38 10.13 5.81
N THR A 58 4.29 10.90 5.96
CA THR A 58 3.67 11.15 7.28
C THR A 58 2.27 10.54 7.40
N SER A 59 1.49 10.54 6.31
CA SER A 59 0.14 9.96 6.31
C SER A 59 0.15 8.44 6.21
N PHE A 60 1.18 7.83 5.61
CA PHE A 60 1.23 6.36 5.49
C PHE A 60 1.66 5.66 6.78
N LEU A 61 2.61 6.19 7.54
CA LEU A 61 2.91 5.71 8.91
C LEU A 61 1.68 5.81 9.83
N ALA A 62 0.86 6.85 9.66
CA ALA A 62 -0.41 7.01 10.37
C ALA A 62 -1.49 6.01 9.92
N LEU A 63 -1.54 5.66 8.63
CA LEU A 63 -2.46 4.66 8.09
C LEU A 63 -2.03 3.23 8.45
N LEU A 64 -0.73 2.90 8.37
CA LEU A 64 -0.17 1.63 8.83
C LEU A 64 -0.47 1.42 10.31
N THR A 65 -0.22 2.41 11.17
CA THR A 65 -0.56 2.27 12.60
C THR A 65 -2.06 2.11 12.84
N LYS A 66 -2.93 2.79 12.06
CA LYS A 66 -4.39 2.57 12.11
C LYS A 66 -4.77 1.15 11.69
N TRP A 67 -4.21 0.65 10.60
CA TRP A 67 -4.52 -0.67 10.05
C TRP A 67 -3.96 -1.80 10.93
N GLN A 68 -2.72 -1.67 11.41
CA GLN A 68 -2.12 -2.60 12.38
C GLN A 68 -2.99 -2.73 13.64
N LYS A 69 -3.48 -1.61 14.18
CA LYS A 69 -4.39 -1.60 15.33
C LYS A 69 -5.74 -2.26 15.00
N SER A 70 -6.28 -2.04 13.80
CA SER A 70 -7.53 -2.67 13.35
C SER A 70 -7.39 -4.20 13.24
N ILE A 71 -6.29 -4.68 12.67
CA ILE A 71 -6.00 -6.12 12.56
C ILE A 71 -5.74 -6.74 13.92
N ALA A 72 -4.92 -6.12 14.76
CA ALA A 72 -4.66 -6.62 16.11
C ALA A 72 -5.97 -6.71 16.93
N LYS A 73 -6.86 -5.73 16.81
CA LYS A 73 -8.18 -5.77 17.44
C LYS A 73 -9.06 -6.90 16.89
N LYS A 74 -9.00 -7.18 15.58
CA LYS A 74 -9.79 -8.25 14.95
C LYS A 74 -9.26 -9.64 15.30
N LEU A 75 -7.95 -9.79 15.52
CA LEU A 75 -7.28 -11.04 15.86
C LEU A 75 -7.27 -11.33 17.37
N PHE A 76 -7.15 -10.29 18.21
CA PHE A 76 -6.96 -10.44 19.66
C PHE A 76 -8.08 -9.82 20.51
N GLY A 77 -9.03 -9.10 19.91
CA GLY A 77 -10.14 -8.46 20.63
C GLY A 77 -11.37 -9.35 20.84
N GLY A 78 -11.30 -10.63 20.49
CA GLY A 78 -12.36 -11.62 20.64
C GLY A 78 -12.06 -12.67 21.70
N SER A 79 -11.93 -12.27 22.98
CA SER A 79 -11.90 -13.23 24.09
C SER A 79 -12.81 -12.76 25.22
N GLY A 80 -14.12 -12.84 24.97
CA GLY A 80 -15.15 -12.85 25.99
C GLY A 80 -15.93 -14.16 25.93
N LEU A 81 -15.36 -15.27 26.42
CA LEU A 81 -16.14 -16.35 27.06
C LEU A 81 -15.27 -17.41 27.79
N MET A 82 -15.52 -17.51 29.11
CA MET A 82 -15.36 -18.67 30.02
C MET A 82 -13.94 -19.22 30.34
N ARG A 83 -13.57 -19.46 31.60
CA ARG A 83 -14.32 -20.20 32.65
C ARG A 83 -13.98 -19.72 34.07
N ARG A 84 -15.02 -19.75 34.91
CA ARG A 84 -14.92 -20.06 36.34
C ARG A 84 -14.08 -21.33 36.52
N LEU A 85 -12.98 -21.23 37.25
CA LEU A 85 -12.50 -22.21 38.24
C LEU A 85 -11.74 -21.43 39.30
#